data_AF-A0A9E3K5Z8-F1
#
_entry.id   AF-A0A9E3K5Z8-F1
#
_cell.length_a   1.000
_cell.length_b   1.000
_cell.length_c   1.000
_cell.angle_alpha   90.00
_cell.angle_beta   90.00
_cell.angle_gamma   90.00
#
_symmetry.space_group_name_H-M   'P 1'
#
loop_
_entity.id
_entity.type
_entity.pdbx_description
1 polymer ?
#
loop_
_entity_poly.entity_id
_entity_poly.type
_entity_poly.pdbx_seq_one_letter_code
_entity_poly.pdbx_strand_id
1 'polypeptide(L)'
;MTAASITTEATSPGARKYGSMSRDRRWALRWSYFFLILFAIFFLMPPIYMLITSLKTSAEISAATNPWWVQNPTLSNYAELLTSRMYLTFFLNSALVSVIVVTITMLIS
;
A
#
# COMPACT_ATOMS: atom_id res chain seq x y z
N MET A 1 23.60 -26.53 -75.92
CA MET A 1 22.55 -26.40 -74.90
C MET A 1 23.25 -26.14 -73.57
N THR A 2 23.40 -24.87 -73.22
CA THR A 2 24.28 -24.40 -72.15
C THR A 2 23.43 -24.10 -70.93
N ALA A 3 23.66 -24.82 -69.83
CA ALA A 3 22.92 -24.65 -68.59
C ALA A 3 23.33 -23.35 -67.90
N ALA A 4 22.36 -22.46 -67.67
CA ALA A 4 22.54 -21.25 -66.86
C ALA A 4 22.35 -21.60 -65.38
N SER A 5 23.44 -21.60 -64.61
CA SER A 5 23.41 -21.70 -63.16
C SER A 5 22.97 -20.37 -62.56
N ILE A 6 21.72 -20.31 -62.11
CA ILE A 6 21.18 -19.17 -61.38
C ILE A 6 21.68 -19.27 -59.93
N THR A 7 22.70 -18.48 -59.60
CA THR A 7 23.19 -18.34 -58.22
C THR A 7 22.15 -17.55 -57.41
N THR A 8 21.43 -18.25 -56.53
CA THR A 8 20.58 -17.61 -55.52
C THR A 8 21.47 -16.94 -54.48
N GLU A 9 21.63 -15.62 -54.57
CA GLU A 9 22.17 -14.82 -53.47
C GLU A 9 21.17 -14.85 -52.31
N ALA A 10 21.48 -15.63 -51.28
CA ALA A 10 20.76 -15.60 -50.02
C ALA A 10 21.08 -14.28 -49.30
N THR A 11 20.20 -13.29 -49.43
CA THR A 11 20.23 -12.07 -48.61
C THR A 11 20.08 -12.47 -47.14
N SER A 12 21.18 -12.40 -46.39
CA SER A 12 21.18 -12.58 -44.93
C SER A 12 20.23 -11.57 -44.28
N PRO A 13 19.20 -12.00 -43.52
CA PRO A 13 18.37 -11.07 -42.78
C PRO A 13 19.22 -10.46 -41.66
N GLY A 14 19.39 -9.14 -41.71
CA GLY A 14 20.20 -8.38 -40.78
C GLY A 14 19.91 -8.75 -39.33
N ALA A 15 20.95 -9.17 -38.61
CA ALA A 15 20.91 -9.44 -37.19
C ALA A 15 20.41 -8.20 -36.44
N ARG A 16 19.16 -8.22 -35.99
CA ARG A 16 18.64 -7.20 -35.06
C ARG A 16 19.49 -7.28 -33.80
N LYS A 17 20.33 -6.27 -33.59
CA LYS A 17 21.09 -6.09 -32.35
C LYS A 17 20.08 -5.99 -31.20
N TYR A 18 19.90 -7.09 -30.46
CA TYR A 18 19.21 -7.13 -29.19
C TYR A 18 20.13 -6.48 -28.14
N GLY A 19 20.31 -5.16 -28.29
CA GLY A 19 21.15 -4.36 -27.41
C GLY A 19 20.48 -4.15 -26.05
N SER A 20 21.25 -4.38 -24.99
CA SER A 20 21.09 -3.88 -23.62
C SER A 20 19.81 -4.14 -22.81
N MET A 21 18.92 -5.05 -23.22
CA MET A 21 17.74 -5.42 -22.42
C MET A 21 18.03 -5.81 -20.96
N SER A 22 19.26 -6.21 -20.62
CA SER A 22 19.68 -6.52 -19.24
C SER A 22 19.98 -5.28 -18.38
N ARG A 23 20.51 -4.20 -18.96
CA ARG A 23 20.84 -2.96 -18.26
C ARG A 23 19.59 -2.11 -18.06
N ASP A 24 18.77 -2.02 -19.11
CA ASP A 24 17.50 -1.29 -19.08
C ASP A 24 16.52 -1.92 -18.08
N ARG A 25 16.50 -3.26 -17.98
CA ARG A 25 15.67 -3.97 -17.00
C ARG A 25 16.08 -3.72 -15.55
N ARG A 26 17.39 -3.66 -15.25
CA ARG A 26 17.87 -3.35 -13.87
C ARG A 26 17.54 -1.91 -13.47
N TRP A 27 17.62 -0.98 -14.43
CA TRP A 27 17.24 0.41 -14.20
C TRP A 27 15.72 0.54 -14.01
N ALA A 28 14.92 -0.09 -14.89
CA ALA A 28 13.47 -0.13 -14.78
C ALA A 28 12.99 -0.74 -13.46
N LEU A 29 13.64 -1.83 -12.99
CA LEU A 29 13.34 -2.42 -11.68
C LEU A 29 13.66 -1.45 -10.54
N ARG A 30 14.83 -0.79 -10.54
CA ARG A 30 15.17 0.21 -9.51
C ARG A 30 14.15 1.35 -9.45
N TRP A 31 13.73 1.86 -10.60
CA TRP A 31 12.69 2.90 -10.66
C TRP A 31 11.33 2.38 -10.18
N SER A 32 10.96 1.16 -10.57
CA SER A 32 9.74 0.52 -10.09
C SER A 32 9.72 0.40 -8.56
N TYR A 33 10.79 -0.11 -7.94
CA TYR A 33 10.90 -0.19 -6.48
C TYR A 33 10.90 1.19 -5.82
N PHE A 34 11.57 2.18 -6.40
CA PHE A 34 11.55 3.56 -5.89
C PHE A 34 10.13 4.12 -5.84
N PHE A 35 9.38 4.02 -6.94
CA PHE A 35 7.99 4.48 -6.96
C PHE A 35 7.10 3.66 -6.03
N LEU A 36 7.31 2.35 -5.93
CA LEU A 36 6.53 1.48 -5.05
C LEU A 36 6.74 1.84 -3.58
N ILE A 37 7.98 2.14 -3.17
CA ILE A 37 8.29 2.63 -1.82
C ILE A 37 7.68 4.03 -1.61
N LEU A 38 7.78 4.93 -2.59
CA LEU A 38 7.20 6.27 -2.49
C LEU A 38 5.67 6.21 -2.31
N PHE A 39 4.99 5.41 -3.11
CA PHE A 39 3.55 5.18 -2.99
C PHE A 39 3.22 4.50 -1.66
N ALA A 40 4.00 3.50 -1.24
CA ALA A 40 3.79 2.86 0.05
C ALA A 40 3.89 3.88 1.19
N ILE A 41 4.92 4.74 1.22
CA ILE A 41 5.07 5.79 2.23
C ILE A 41 3.91 6.78 2.17
N PHE A 42 3.51 7.22 0.98
CA PHE A 42 2.38 8.14 0.81
C PHE A 42 1.05 7.54 1.31
N PHE A 43 0.81 6.25 1.06
CA PHE A 43 -0.36 5.52 1.53
C PHE A 43 -0.30 5.20 3.02
N LEU A 44 0.89 4.99 3.58
CA LEU A 44 1.10 4.78 5.01
C LEU A 44 1.09 6.08 5.81
N MET A 45 1.34 7.23 5.18
CA MET A 45 1.37 8.52 5.86
C MET A 45 0.04 8.83 6.58
N PRO A 46 -1.16 8.71 5.98
CA PRO A 46 -2.42 8.95 6.70
C PRO A 46 -2.67 7.98 7.85
N PRO A 47 -2.51 6.65 7.72
CA PRO A 47 -2.62 5.71 8.84
C PRO A 47 -1.60 5.96 9.96
N ILE A 48 -0.34 6.27 9.62
CA ILE A 48 0.70 6.59 10.60
C ILE A 48 0.36 7.89 11.32
N TYR A 49 -0.07 8.92 10.60
CA TYR A 49 -0.53 10.17 11.18
C TYR A 49 -1.73 9.93 12.10
N MET A 50 -2.71 9.12 11.67
CA MET A 50 -3.83 8.73 12.52
C MET A 50 -3.38 8.04 13.80
N LEU A 51 -2.43 7.11 13.73
CA LEU A 51 -1.89 6.41 14.89
C LEU A 51 -1.16 7.36 15.85
N ILE A 52 -0.35 8.28 15.33
CA ILE A 52 0.32 9.31 16.15
C ILE A 52 -0.71 10.23 16.78
N THR A 53 -1.75 10.65 16.04
CA THR A 53 -2.83 11.49 16.59
C THR A 53 -3.72 10.76 17.58
N SER A 54 -3.93 9.45 17.43
CA SER A 54 -4.74 8.67 18.38
C SER A 54 -4.03 8.48 19.73
N LEU A 55 -2.70 8.60 19.75
CA LEU A 55 -1.88 8.64 20.96
C LEU A 55 -1.80 10.05 21.58
N LYS A 56 -2.35 11.08 20.91
CA LYS A 56 -2.38 12.47 21.42
C LYS A 56 -3.52 12.64 22.41
N THR A 57 -3.26 13.32 23.52
CA THR A 57 -4.24 13.48 24.61
C THR A 57 -5.37 14.43 24.19
N SER A 58 -6.59 14.21 24.72
CA SER A 58 -7.74 15.09 24.47
C SER A 58 -7.47 16.54 24.93
N ALA A 59 -6.57 16.71 25.90
CA ALA A 59 -6.10 18.02 26.39
C ALA A 59 -5.14 18.71 25.41
N GLU A 60 -4.28 17.97 24.68
CA GLU A 60 -3.38 18.55 23.66
C GLU A 60 -4.12 18.88 22.35
N ILE A 61 -5.21 18.17 22.03
CA ILE A 61 -6.08 18.49 20.88
C ILE A 61 -6.79 19.84 21.11
N SER A 62 -7.23 20.12 22.34
CA SER A 62 -7.88 21.38 22.69
C SER A 62 -6.91 22.55 22.88
N ALA A 63 -5.60 22.28 23.01
CA ALA A 63 -4.56 23.29 23.26
C ALA A 63 -3.83 23.78 21.98
N ALA A 64 -4.30 23.39 20.79
CA ALA A 64 -3.79 23.87 19.49
C ALA A 64 -2.25 23.81 19.35
N THR A 65 -1.60 22.75 19.86
CA THR A 65 -0.14 22.56 19.76
C THR A 65 0.26 21.72 18.54
N ASN A 66 1.42 22.07 17.96
CA ASN A 66 2.06 21.57 16.74
C ASN A 66 1.57 20.17 16.24
N PRO A 67 1.03 20.06 15.00
CA PRO A 67 0.40 18.83 14.50
C PRO A 67 1.34 17.61 14.35
N TRP A 68 2.66 17.80 14.32
CA TRP A 68 3.62 16.73 13.99
C TRP A 68 4.36 16.11 15.19
N TRP A 69 4.18 16.64 16.40
CA TRP A 69 4.87 16.14 17.61
C TRP A 69 3.89 15.97 18.78
N VAL A 70 4.00 14.84 19.49
CA VAL A 70 3.27 14.53 20.72
C VAL A 70 4.17 14.84 21.90
N GLN A 71 3.73 15.66 22.86
CA GLN A 71 4.55 16.03 24.03
C GLN A 71 4.30 15.12 25.24
N ASN A 72 3.07 14.60 25.39
CA ASN A 72 2.73 13.68 26.48
C ASN A 72 1.94 12.48 25.95
N PRO A 73 2.59 11.33 25.64
CA PRO A 73 1.86 10.13 25.25
C PRO A 73 1.07 9.60 26.46
N THR A 74 -0.27 9.63 26.41
CA THR A 74 -1.10 9.04 27.47
C THR A 74 -1.99 7.92 26.94
N LEU A 75 -2.04 6.83 27.71
CA LEU A 75 -2.91 5.67 27.48
C LEU A 75 -4.30 5.85 28.15
N SER A 76 -4.55 7.02 28.75
CA SER A 76 -5.78 7.32 29.49
C SER A 76 -7.03 7.34 28.59
N ASN A 77 -6.91 7.83 27.36
CA ASN A 77 -8.01 7.84 26.38
C ASN A 77 -8.47 6.41 26.03
N TYR A 78 -7.52 5.48 25.85
CA TYR A 78 -7.84 4.07 25.62
C TYR A 78 -8.46 3.44 26.88
N ALA A 79 -7.95 3.76 28.07
CA ALA A 79 -8.52 3.28 29.33
C ALA A 79 -9.97 3.78 29.53
N GLU A 80 -10.26 5.04 29.23
CA GLU A 80 -11.61 5.61 29.36
C GLU A 80 -12.59 5.01 28.33
N LEU A 81 -12.15 4.83 27.07
CA LEU A 81 -12.94 4.16 26.03
C LEU A 81 -13.23 2.69 26.37
N LEU A 82 -12.27 1.98 26.95
CA LEU A 82 -12.41 0.58 27.35
C LEU A 82 -13.16 0.38 28.67
N THR A 83 -13.26 1.42 29.51
CA THR A 83 -13.96 1.34 30.81
C THR A 83 -15.39 1.88 30.73
N SER A 84 -15.69 2.74 29.75
CA SER A 84 -17.02 3.30 29.57
C SER A 84 -17.99 2.27 28.97
N ARG A 85 -19.04 1.92 29.73
CA ARG A 85 -20.08 0.96 29.31
C ARG A 85 -20.72 1.32 27.98
N MET A 86 -20.93 2.60 27.71
CA MET A 86 -21.61 3.04 26.48
C MET A 86 -20.78 2.70 25.23
N TYR A 87 -19.47 2.94 25.26
CA TYR A 87 -18.57 2.60 24.16
C TYR A 87 -18.43 1.09 23.98
N LEU A 88 -18.33 0.33 25.07
CA LEU A 88 -18.32 -1.13 25.02
C LEU A 88 -19.61 -1.70 24.42
N THR A 89 -20.78 -1.15 24.77
CA THR A 89 -22.05 -1.58 24.19
C THR A 89 -22.11 -1.29 22.69
N PHE A 90 -21.66 -0.11 22.24
CA PHE A 90 -21.60 0.17 20.80
C PHE A 90 -20.63 -0.73 20.06
N PHE A 91 -19.45 -0.97 20.63
CA PHE A 91 -18.46 -1.88 20.06
C PHE A 91 -19.02 -3.31 19.93
N LEU A 92 -19.65 -3.84 20.99
CA LEU A 92 -20.25 -5.17 20.99
C LEU A 92 -21.43 -5.28 20.02
N ASN A 93 -22.29 -4.26 19.94
CA ASN A 93 -23.38 -4.23 18.98
C ASN A 93 -22.86 -4.28 17.53
N SER A 94 -21.88 -3.43 17.20
CA SER A 94 -21.27 -3.42 15.87
C SER A 94 -20.53 -4.72 15.54
N ALA A 95 -19.82 -5.30 16.51
CA ALA A 95 -19.13 -6.58 16.35
C ALA A 95 -20.13 -7.73 16.15
N LEU A 96 -21.23 -7.75 16.90
CA LEU A 96 -22.26 -8.77 16.76
C LEU A 96 -22.94 -8.67 15.39
N VAL A 97 -23.29 -7.45 14.95
CA VAL A 97 -23.89 -7.24 13.62
C VAL A 97 -22.92 -7.65 12.52
N SER A 98 -21.64 -7.26 12.59
CA SER A 98 -20.66 -7.62 11.56
C SER A 98 -20.44 -9.13 11.47
N VAL A 99 -20.34 -9.83 12.61
CA VAL A 99 -20.21 -11.29 12.64
C VAL A 99 -21.43 -11.98 12.05
N ILE A 100 -22.64 -11.55 12.43
CA ILE A 100 -23.88 -12.12 11.89
C ILE A 100 -23.94 -11.92 10.37
N VAL A 101 -23.68 -10.70 9.90
CA VAL A 101 -23.72 -10.37 8.47
C VAL A 101 -22.70 -11.18 7.68
N VAL A 102 -21.44 -11.26 8.15
CA VAL A 102 -20.38 -12.04 7.50
C VAL A 102 -20.72 -13.52 7.48
N THR A 103 -21.23 -14.07 8.59
CA THR A 103 -21.61 -15.48 8.67
C THR A 103 -22.73 -15.80 7.69
N ILE A 104 -23.78 -14.97 7.64
CA ILE A 104 -24.90 -15.15 6.71
C ILE A 104 -24.42 -15.04 5.27
N THR A 105 -23.59 -14.05 4.93
CA THR A 105 -23.09 -13.88 3.55
C THR A 105 -22.21 -15.05 3.11
N MET A 106 -21.33 -15.56 3.98
CA MET A 106 -20.50 -16.73 3.68
C MET A 106 -21.31 -18.03 3.57
N LEU A 107 -22.47 -18.12 4.22
CA LEU A 107 -23.32 -19.31 4.17
C LEU A 107 -24.26 -19.31 2.95
N ILE A 108 -24.64 -18.13 2.45
CA ILE A 108 -25.49 -17.96 1.26
C ILE A 108 -24.66 -18.01 -0.03
N SER A 109 -23.44 -17.48 -0.02
CA SER A 109 -22.56 -17.37 -1.18
C SER A 109 -21.82 -18.67 -1.50
#